data_AF-A0A962NKM3-F1
#
_entry.id   AF-A0A962NKM3-F1
#
_cell.length_a   1.000
_cell.length_b   1.000
_cell.length_c   1.000
_cell.angle_alpha   90.00
_cell.angle_beta   90.00
_cell.angle_gamma   90.00
#
_symmetry.space_group_name_H-M   'P 1'
#
loop_
_entity.id
_entity.type
_entity.pdbx_description
1 polymer ?
#
loop_
_entity_poly.entity_id
_entity_poly.type
_entity_poly.pdbx_seq_one_letter_code
_entity_poly.pdbx_strand_id
1 'polypeptide(L)'
;YYKDDSSIRAIPSGTPVSDLRFSHITENYLVEARQDPRCVFPLEALQKLTQEGAIGSLSANHYSAMGGIYSQRRVQEELIPALDKALAIEPPDYVLLVPL
;
A
#
# COMPACT_ATOMS: atom_id res chain seq x y z
N TYR A 1 2.78 20.29 -1.34
CA TYR A 1 1.31 20.41 -1.24
C TYR A 1 0.74 19.02 -1.00
N TYR A 2 0.74 18.56 0.27
CA TYR A 2 0.29 17.21 0.68
C TYR A 2 -1.13 17.25 1.31
N LYS A 3 -1.93 18.26 0.99
CA LYS A 3 -3.17 18.51 1.72
C LYS A 3 -4.26 17.54 1.24
N ASP A 4 -4.53 16.53 2.05
CA ASP A 4 -5.68 15.63 1.98
C ASP A 4 -5.84 14.89 0.63
N ASP A 5 -4.81 14.15 0.20
CA ASP A 5 -4.95 13.18 -0.90
C ASP A 5 -5.74 11.96 -0.41
N SER A 6 -6.99 11.80 -0.87
CA SER A 6 -7.87 10.68 -0.55
C SER A 6 -7.85 9.57 -1.61
N SER A 7 -7.02 9.70 -2.64
CA SER A 7 -6.93 8.72 -3.71
C SER A 7 -6.00 7.56 -3.34
N ILE A 8 -6.18 6.44 -4.03
CA ILE A 8 -5.34 5.24 -3.89
C ILE A 8 -4.34 5.14 -5.04
N ARG A 9 -3.27 4.36 -4.86
CA ARG A 9 -2.32 3.96 -5.90
C ARG A 9 -2.30 2.45 -6.01
N ALA A 10 -2.57 1.92 -7.19
CA ALA A 10 -2.37 0.51 -7.49
C ALA A 10 -0.88 0.26 -7.77
N ILE A 11 -0.32 -0.76 -7.16
CA ILE A 11 1.06 -1.21 -7.33
C ILE A 11 0.99 -2.66 -7.82
N PRO A 12 1.29 -2.94 -9.09
CA PRO A 12 1.32 -4.31 -9.60
C PRO A 12 2.23 -5.19 -8.74
N SER A 13 1.82 -6.43 -8.47
CA SER A 13 2.57 -7.38 -7.63
C SER A 13 3.96 -7.71 -8.19
N GLY A 14 4.18 -7.52 -9.49
CA GLY A 14 5.48 -7.66 -10.16
C GLY A 14 6.35 -6.39 -10.17
N THR A 15 5.96 -5.32 -9.47
CA THR A 15 6.72 -4.05 -9.48
C THR A 15 8.11 -4.26 -8.84
N PRO A 16 9.22 -3.96 -9.55
CA PRO A 16 10.55 -4.03 -8.97
C PRO A 16 10.70 -3.07 -7.78
N VAL A 17 11.37 -3.50 -6.72
CA VAL A 17 11.62 -2.64 -5.54
C VAL A 17 12.38 -1.37 -5.91
N SER A 18 13.25 -1.43 -6.93
CA SER A 18 13.97 -0.27 -7.47
C SER A 18 13.07 0.83 -8.03
N ASP A 19 11.82 0.49 -8.36
CA ASP A 19 10.84 1.41 -8.94
C ASP A 19 9.85 1.94 -7.88
N LEU A 20 9.89 1.38 -6.67
CA LEU A 20 9.09 1.85 -5.56
C LEU A 20 9.70 3.12 -4.95
N ARG A 21 8.84 4.08 -4.64
CA ARG A 21 9.21 5.33 -3.98
C ARG A 21 8.33 5.52 -2.76
N PHE A 22 8.98 5.80 -1.63
CA PHE A 22 8.28 6.22 -0.43
C PHE A 22 7.97 7.71 -0.50
N SER A 23 6.74 8.10 -0.15
CA SER A 23 6.31 9.49 -0.05
C SER A 23 5.34 9.62 1.13
N HIS A 24 5.64 10.55 2.03
CA HIS A 24 4.83 10.81 3.22
C HIS A 24 5.02 12.26 3.71
N ILE A 25 4.04 12.82 4.41
CA ILE A 25 4.15 14.18 4.98
C ILE A 25 5.35 14.33 5.93
N THR A 26 5.75 13.24 6.59
CA THR A 26 6.91 13.18 7.49
C THR A 26 8.08 12.42 6.88
N GLU A 27 8.18 12.32 5.55
CA GLU A 27 9.21 11.52 4.86
C GLU A 27 10.65 11.86 5.25
N ASN A 28 10.93 13.10 5.64
CA ASN A 28 12.26 13.51 6.12
C ASN A 28 12.60 12.94 7.51
N TYR A 29 11.62 12.45 8.26
CA TYR A 29 11.79 11.76 9.55
C TYR A 29 11.79 10.23 9.40
N LEU A 30 11.52 9.72 8.19
CA LEU A 30 11.44 8.28 7.87
C LEU A 30 12.52 7.94 6.86
N VAL A 31 13.77 8.18 7.24
CA VAL A 31 14.94 8.11 6.35
C VAL A 31 15.14 6.69 5.82
N GLU A 32 14.90 5.68 6.66
CA GLU A 32 15.02 4.27 6.34
C GLU A 32 14.01 3.87 5.25
N ALA A 33 12.74 4.24 5.41
CA ALA A 33 11.69 3.97 4.43
C ALA A 33 11.97 4.66 3.08
N ARG A 34 12.63 5.81 3.11
CA ARG A 34 13.05 6.55 1.92
C ARG A 34 14.26 5.92 1.22
N GLN A 35 15.18 5.33 1.97
CA GLN A 35 16.34 4.61 1.43
C GLN A 35 15.93 3.24 0.90
N ASP A 36 15.06 2.54 1.62
CA ASP A 36 14.57 1.21 1.28
C ASP A 36 13.06 1.09 1.54
N PRO A 37 12.23 1.08 0.49
CA PRO A 37 10.78 0.96 0.64
C PRO A 37 10.34 -0.38 1.24
N ARG A 38 11.22 -1.39 1.29
CA ARG A 38 10.89 -2.70 1.90
C ARG A 38 10.65 -2.62 3.40
N CYS A 39 11.15 -1.59 4.07
CA CYS A 39 10.86 -1.33 5.47
C CYS A 39 9.37 -1.11 5.75
N VAL A 40 8.60 -0.71 4.73
CA VAL A 40 7.19 -0.31 4.86
C VAL A 40 6.27 -1.02 3.87
N PHE A 41 6.84 -1.65 2.84
CA PHE A 41 6.11 -2.38 1.82
C PHE A 41 6.78 -3.74 1.57
N PRO A 42 6.35 -4.81 2.27
CA PRO A 42 7.07 -6.08 2.36
C PRO A 42 6.85 -6.99 1.12
N LEU A 43 6.89 -6.43 -0.10
CA LEU A 43 6.55 -7.16 -1.33
C LEU A 43 7.42 -8.40 -1.55
N GLU A 44 8.74 -8.26 -1.49
CA GLU A 44 9.68 -9.38 -1.70
C GLU A 44 9.50 -10.48 -0.63
N ALA A 45 9.22 -10.08 0.62
CA ALA A 45 8.96 -11.03 1.69
C ALA A 45 7.65 -11.81 1.45
N LEU A 46 6.60 -11.13 1.00
CA LEU A 46 5.33 -11.76 0.65
C LEU A 46 5.47 -12.69 -0.57
N GLN A 47 6.20 -12.27 -1.60
CA GLN A 47 6.52 -13.11 -2.76
C GLN A 47 7.29 -14.37 -2.36
N LYS A 48 8.25 -14.24 -1.44
CA LYS A 48 8.98 -15.38 -0.88
C LYS A 48 8.05 -16.34 -0.14
N LEU A 49 7.12 -15.84 0.68
CA LEU A 49 6.12 -16.68 1.36
C LEU A 49 5.22 -17.43 0.36
N THR A 50 4.88 -16.81 -0.78
CA THR A 50 4.17 -17.51 -1.87
C THR A 50 5.03 -18.59 -2.51
N GLN A 51 6.31 -18.31 -2.78
CA GLN A 51 7.24 -19.29 -3.37
C GLN A 51 7.49 -20.49 -2.44
N GLU A 52 7.53 -20.27 -1.13
CA GLU A 52 7.67 -21.30 -0.11
C GLU A 52 6.35 -22.08 0.14
N GLY A 53 5.24 -21.65 -0.46
CA GLY A 53 3.92 -22.26 -0.30
C GLY A 53 3.25 -21.97 1.05
N ALA A 54 3.77 -21.00 1.82
CA ALA A 54 3.20 -20.59 3.10
C ALA A 54 1.88 -19.82 2.92
N ILE A 55 1.76 -19.09 1.81
CA ILE A 55 0.51 -18.46 1.35
C ILE A 55 0.23 -18.87 -0.10
N GLY A 56 -1.05 -19.03 -0.45
CA GLY A 56 -1.44 -19.58 -1.75
C GLY A 56 -1.08 -18.68 -2.94
N SER A 57 -1.34 -17.38 -2.83
CA SER A 57 -1.05 -16.40 -3.89
C SER A 57 -1.04 -14.96 -3.34
N LEU A 58 -0.62 -14.02 -4.17
CA LEU A 58 -0.79 -12.58 -3.96
C LEU A 58 -1.76 -12.05 -5.01
N SER A 59 -2.55 -11.05 -4.64
CA SER A 59 -3.38 -10.30 -5.60
C SER A 59 -2.54 -9.68 -6.70
N ALA A 60 -3.14 -9.45 -7.88
CA ALA A 60 -2.43 -8.84 -9.01
C ALA A 60 -1.93 -7.41 -8.70
N ASN A 61 -2.64 -6.69 -7.82
CA ASN A 61 -2.27 -5.35 -7.36
C ASN A 61 -2.31 -5.26 -5.84
N HIS A 62 -1.40 -4.45 -5.31
CA HIS A 62 -1.43 -3.91 -3.95
C HIS A 62 -1.86 -2.45 -3.99
N TYR A 63 -2.36 -1.92 -2.86
CA TYR A 63 -2.87 -0.56 -2.81
C TYR A 63 -2.17 0.25 -1.71
N SER A 64 -1.72 1.45 -2.07
CA SER A 64 -1.20 2.45 -1.14
C SER A 64 -2.11 3.68 -1.13
N ALA A 65 -2.16 4.38 0.01
CA ALA A 65 -2.88 5.63 0.16
C ALA A 65 -2.16 6.53 1.17
N MET A 66 -2.45 7.83 1.16
CA MET A 66 -1.96 8.75 2.18
C MET A 66 -2.64 8.45 3.53
N GLY A 67 -1.87 8.11 4.55
CA GLY A 67 -2.39 7.91 5.92
C GLY A 67 -2.68 9.23 6.65
N GLY A 68 -1.98 10.32 6.28
CA GLY A 68 -2.09 11.64 6.91
C GLY A 68 -3.33 12.46 6.49
N ILE A 69 -4.49 11.85 6.33
CA ILE A 69 -5.75 12.55 5.98
C ILE A 69 -6.43 13.01 7.28
N TYR A 70 -6.52 14.33 7.49
CA TYR A 70 -7.10 14.88 8.73
C TYR A 70 -8.63 14.80 8.76
N SER A 71 -9.28 14.69 7.60
CA SER A 71 -10.74 14.58 7.51
C SER A 71 -11.21 13.13 7.54
N GLN A 72 -11.70 12.67 8.68
CA GLN A 72 -12.35 11.35 8.82
C GLN A 72 -13.50 11.17 7.82
N ARG A 73 -14.25 12.25 7.54
CA ARG A 73 -15.31 12.24 6.53
C ARG A 73 -14.78 11.85 5.15
N ARG A 74 -13.67 12.42 4.70
CA ARG A 74 -13.07 12.08 3.40
C ARG A 74 -12.52 10.66 3.37
N VAL A 75 -12.01 10.16 4.50
CA VAL A 75 -11.62 8.74 4.60
C VAL A 75 -12.83 7.84 4.38
N GLN A 76 -13.95 8.12 5.06
CA GLN A 76 -15.17 7.31 4.99
C GLN A 76 -15.93 7.44 3.66
N GLU A 77 -16.00 8.64 3.09
CA GLU A 77 -16.81 8.93 1.90
C GLU A 77 -16.03 8.79 0.58
N GLU A 78 -14.70 8.88 0.60
CA GLU A 78 -13.86 8.88 -0.60
C GLU A 78 -12.87 7.71 -0.64
N LEU A 79 -11.95 7.63 0.34
CA LEU A 79 -10.86 6.65 0.31
C LEU A 79 -11.36 5.21 0.47
N ILE A 80 -12.18 4.94 1.49
CA ILE A 80 -12.70 3.60 1.77
C ILE A 80 -13.53 3.08 0.58
N PRO A 81 -14.49 3.85 0.01
CA PRO A 81 -15.24 3.40 -1.16
C PRO A 81 -14.37 3.18 -2.40
N ALA A 82 -13.31 3.97 -2.59
CA ALA A 82 -12.37 3.75 -3.70
C ALA A 82 -11.57 2.46 -3.53
N LEU A 83 -11.07 2.19 -2.32
CA LEU A 83 -10.37 0.96 -1.99
C LEU A 83 -11.28 -0.27 -2.10
N ASP A 84 -12.51 -0.18 -1.57
CA ASP A 84 -13.51 -1.25 -1.64
C ASP A 84 -13.82 -1.64 -3.08
N LYS A 85 -14.05 -0.65 -3.97
CA LYS A 85 -14.24 -0.90 -5.41
C LYS A 85 -13.03 -1.58 -6.05
N ALA A 86 -11.82 -1.21 -5.66
CA ALA A 86 -10.60 -1.79 -6.21
C ALA A 86 -10.38 -3.23 -5.73
N LEU A 87 -10.66 -3.52 -4.46
CA LEU A 87 -10.61 -4.87 -3.88
C LEU A 87 -11.73 -5.77 -4.41
N ALA A 88 -12.91 -5.20 -4.73
CA ALA A 88 -14.03 -5.98 -5.27
C ALA A 88 -13.77 -6.59 -6.66
N ILE A 89 -12.80 -6.06 -7.42
CA ILE A 89 -12.40 -6.62 -8.73
C ILE A 89 -11.71 -7.99 -8.54
N GLU A 90 -10.89 -8.10 -7.51
CA GLU A 90 -10.14 -9.32 -7.15
C GLU A 90 -10.15 -9.44 -5.61
N PRO A 91 -11.23 -9.98 -5.03
CA PRO A 91 -11.41 -9.99 -3.58
C PRO A 91 -10.41 -10.94 -2.92
N PRO A 92 -9.53 -10.45 -2.04
CA PRO A 92 -8.59 -11.32 -1.33
C PRO A 92 -9.25 -11.98 -0.11
N ASP A 93 -8.76 -13.15 0.29
CA ASP A 93 -9.17 -13.80 1.54
C ASP A 93 -8.72 -13.00 2.78
N TYR A 94 -7.58 -12.31 2.67
CA TYR A 94 -6.98 -11.53 3.75
C TYR A 94 -6.39 -10.23 3.21
N VAL A 95 -6.47 -9.17 4.02
CA VAL A 95 -5.80 -7.89 3.75
C VAL A 95 -4.75 -7.64 4.84
N LEU A 96 -3.50 -7.45 4.43
CA LEU A 96 -2.44 -6.97 5.30
C LEU A 96 -2.39 -5.44 5.25
N LEU A 97 -2.82 -4.78 6.32
CA LEU A 97 -2.67 -3.34 6.48
C LEU A 97 -1.32 -3.04 7.13
N VAL A 98 -0.48 -2.25 6.46
CA VAL A 98 0.80 -1.77 7.01
C VAL A 98 0.65 -0.30 7.43
N PRO A 99 0.46 0.00 8.72
CA PRO A 99 0.38 1.37 9.20
C PRO A 99 1.77 2.03 9.24
N LEU A 100 1.80 3.34 9.01
CA LEU A 100 3.00 4.20 9.06
C LEU A 100 2.79 5.39 9.98
#